data_AF-F9T967-F1
#
_entry.id   AF-F9T967-F1
#
_cell.length_a   1.000
_cell.length_b   1.000
_cell.length_c   1.000
_cell.angle_alpha   90.00
_cell.angle_beta   90.00
_cell.angle_gamma   90.00
#
_symmetry.space_group_name_H-M   'P 1'
#
loop_
_entity.id
_entity.type
_entity.pdbx_description
1 polymer ?
#
loop_
_entity_poly.entity_id
_entity_poly.type
_entity_poly.pdbx_seq_one_letter_code
_entity_poly.pdbx_strand_id
1 'polypeptide(L)'
;MAIKTSDLNARLFGKANKRHVTTPQEAQQAAKEQAQVIELAVAGEEKVQFELVRIPAEKIGESTVVFAENAREQSFLNEHALSDVLVTLKERGQQYPAVGRRREDGKIEVLDGSRRRMSCILADKEFMIYVGENISTEHAKFLSDVANAHKPLSLYEKGREMLAKLESGEAEDQKALAKMFQCSEALVSGALKAADLPLELLQAYPNVAELGRPTIVKLHKQFNALESDKQSKLLNKCSSDEGFVWQRTQSQGVARITKEVTETIEAWIEELSPTKKSAVAKTELVKGRASYTRKGSNLTLNLKKVDDALMQELLDLVAKKLH
;
A
#
# COMPACT_ATOMS: atom_id res chain seq x y z
N MET A 1 -18.40 -18.18 6.20
CA MET A 1 -18.58 -17.34 7.41
C MET A 1 -17.20 -16.91 7.88
N ALA A 2 -16.92 -15.61 7.81
CA ALA A 2 -15.63 -15.04 8.18
C ALA A 2 -15.42 -15.18 9.70
N ILE A 3 -14.34 -15.85 10.09
CA ILE A 3 -13.94 -16.01 11.48
C ILE A 3 -13.52 -14.61 11.97
N LYS A 4 -14.23 -14.10 12.99
CA LYS A 4 -13.94 -12.79 13.59
C LYS A 4 -12.66 -12.87 14.42
N THR A 5 -11.97 -11.74 14.53
CA THR A 5 -10.72 -11.48 15.27
C THR A 5 -10.71 -11.92 16.74
N SER A 6 -11.86 -12.27 17.32
CA SER A 6 -11.96 -12.87 18.66
C SER A 6 -11.54 -14.34 18.71
N ASP A 7 -11.64 -15.08 17.60
CA ASP A 7 -11.60 -16.55 17.62
C ASP A 7 -10.20 -17.11 17.32
N LEU A 8 -9.37 -16.40 16.57
CA LEU A 8 -7.93 -16.72 16.41
C LEU A 8 -7.20 -16.56 17.76
N ASN A 9 -7.64 -15.55 18.48
CA ASN A 9 -7.27 -15.18 19.82
C ASN A 9 -7.85 -16.16 20.87
N ALA A 10 -9.02 -16.78 20.66
CA ALA A 10 -9.52 -17.79 21.62
C ALA A 10 -8.84 -19.17 21.50
N ARG A 11 -8.20 -19.48 20.35
CA ARG A 11 -7.61 -20.81 20.07
C ARG A 11 -6.13 -20.96 20.44
N LEU A 12 -5.38 -19.87 20.55
CA LEU A 12 -3.94 -19.84 20.87
C LEU A 12 -3.60 -20.23 22.33
N PHE A 13 -4.60 -20.59 23.14
CA PHE A 13 -4.69 -20.02 24.49
C PHE A 13 -5.62 -20.87 25.40
N GLY A 14 -5.21 -22.11 25.71
CA GLY A 14 -5.96 -23.02 26.59
C GLY A 14 -5.08 -23.73 27.64
N LYS A 15 -5.28 -23.36 28.92
CA LYS A 15 -5.05 -24.05 30.23
C LYS A 15 -3.68 -24.74 30.48
N ALA A 16 -2.96 -24.60 31.60
CA ALA A 16 -3.16 -23.95 32.89
C ALA A 16 -1.80 -23.69 33.60
N ASN A 17 -1.72 -22.54 34.29
CA ASN A 17 -0.89 -22.17 35.46
C ASN A 17 0.62 -22.52 35.56
N LYS A 18 1.47 -21.54 35.21
CA LYS A 18 2.37 -20.74 36.11
C LYS A 18 2.80 -19.47 35.35
N ARG A 19 2.08 -18.36 35.60
CA ARG A 19 1.99 -17.09 34.81
C ARG A 19 2.07 -17.30 33.29
N HIS A 20 1.33 -18.29 32.88
CA HIS A 20 1.12 -18.72 31.51
C HIS A 20 0.10 -17.76 30.90
N VAL A 21 0.52 -16.93 29.95
CA VAL A 21 -0.42 -16.14 29.18
C VAL A 21 -1.18 -17.11 28.29
N THR A 22 -2.35 -17.51 28.75
CA THR A 22 -3.19 -18.49 28.08
C THR A 22 -4.37 -17.83 27.44
N THR A 23 -4.40 -16.50 27.34
CA THR A 23 -5.40 -15.77 26.57
C THR A 23 -4.74 -14.53 25.93
N PRO A 24 -5.24 -14.03 24.79
CA PRO A 24 -4.73 -12.81 24.17
C PRO A 24 -4.96 -11.58 25.03
N GLN A 25 -5.97 -11.63 25.91
CA GLN A 25 -6.23 -10.58 26.87
C GLN A 25 -5.16 -10.55 27.95
N GLU A 26 -4.74 -11.72 28.46
CA GLU A 26 -3.57 -11.83 29.35
C GLU A 26 -2.27 -11.43 28.62
N ALA A 27 -2.15 -11.68 27.31
CA ALA A 27 -0.97 -11.33 26.52
C ALA A 27 -0.86 -9.82 26.32
N GLN A 28 -1.98 -9.21 25.95
CA GLN A 28 -2.10 -7.77 25.84
C GLN A 28 -1.91 -7.09 27.19
N GLN A 29 -2.42 -7.68 28.28
CA GLN A 29 -2.22 -7.15 29.63
C GLN A 29 -0.76 -7.29 30.06
N ALA A 30 -0.11 -8.43 29.84
CA ALA A 30 1.30 -8.63 30.14
C ALA A 30 2.22 -7.73 29.29
N ALA A 31 1.88 -7.52 28.01
CA ALA A 31 2.57 -6.58 27.13
C ALA A 31 2.36 -5.13 27.59
N LYS A 32 1.17 -4.79 28.10
CA LYS A 32 0.86 -3.49 28.70
C LYS A 32 1.59 -3.27 30.03
N GLU A 33 1.76 -4.34 30.81
CA GLU A 33 2.52 -4.37 32.07
C GLU A 33 4.02 -4.56 31.87
N GLN A 34 4.47 -4.75 30.62
CA GLN A 34 5.88 -4.94 30.23
C GLN A 34 6.56 -6.06 31.01
N ALA A 35 5.88 -7.21 31.14
CA ALA A 35 6.44 -8.39 31.80
C ALA A 35 7.78 -8.81 31.16
N GLN A 36 8.74 -9.22 31.99
CA GLN A 36 10.10 -9.55 31.56
C GLN A 36 10.14 -10.74 30.59
N VAL A 37 9.25 -11.72 30.75
CA VAL A 37 9.16 -12.93 29.93
C VAL A 37 7.70 -13.24 29.63
N ILE A 38 7.40 -13.66 28.41
CA ILE A 38 6.09 -14.19 27.99
C ILE A 38 6.25 -15.53 27.27
N GLU A 39 5.22 -16.35 27.29
CA GLU A 39 5.16 -17.61 26.53
C GLU A 39 4.04 -17.54 25.49
N LEU A 40 4.36 -17.89 24.25
CA LEU A 40 3.40 -17.88 23.14
C LEU A 40 3.47 -19.21 22.40
N ALA A 41 2.30 -19.82 22.16
CA ALA A 41 2.19 -20.93 21.23
C ALA A 41 2.22 -20.36 19.80
N VAL A 42 3.17 -20.82 18.97
CA VAL A 42 3.32 -20.34 17.60
C VAL A 42 2.76 -21.39 16.64
N ALA A 43 1.89 -20.97 15.71
CA ALA A 43 1.24 -21.83 14.70
C ALA A 43 0.52 -23.10 15.24
N GLY A 44 0.17 -23.14 16.52
CA GLY A 44 -0.47 -24.32 17.14
C GLY A 44 0.49 -25.37 17.70
N GLU A 45 1.80 -25.09 17.69
CA GLU A 45 2.87 -25.96 18.21
C GLU A 45 3.36 -25.56 19.62
N GLU A 46 4.55 -26.06 20.01
CA GLU A 46 5.22 -25.84 21.29
C GLU A 46 5.30 -24.36 21.71
N LYS A 47 5.26 -24.13 23.02
CA LYS A 47 5.34 -22.79 23.60
C LYS A 47 6.75 -22.26 23.48
N VAL A 48 6.89 -21.14 22.79
CA VAL A 48 8.15 -20.40 22.71
C VAL A 48 8.16 -19.35 23.81
N GLN A 49 9.24 -19.32 24.60
CA GLN A 49 9.51 -18.25 25.55
C GLN A 49 10.11 -17.05 24.82
N PHE A 50 9.63 -15.87 25.17
CA PHE A 50 10.13 -14.60 24.67
C PHE A 50 10.55 -13.72 25.82
N GLU A 51 11.72 -13.10 25.70
CA GLU A 51 12.25 -12.17 26.68
C GLU A 51 12.10 -10.72 26.21
N LEU A 52 11.71 -9.83 27.11
CA LEU A 52 11.62 -8.41 26.81
C LEU A 52 13.03 -7.80 26.71
N VAL A 53 13.37 -7.34 25.51
CA VAL A 53 14.60 -6.60 25.22
C VAL A 53 14.26 -5.15 24.94
N ARG A 54 15.05 -4.25 25.53
CA ARG A 54 15.01 -2.81 25.30
C ARG A 54 16.23 -2.39 24.50
N ILE A 55 16.01 -1.74 23.37
CA ILE A 55 17.06 -1.35 22.45
C ILE A 55 17.11 0.19 22.41
N PRO A 56 18.24 0.81 22.80
CA PRO A 56 18.43 2.25 22.67
C PRO A 56 18.24 2.72 21.24
N ALA A 57 17.72 3.94 21.06
CA ALA A 57 17.28 4.47 19.77
C ALA A 57 18.40 4.40 18.70
N GLU A 58 19.60 4.78 19.10
CA GLU A 58 20.80 4.80 18.27
C GLU A 58 21.25 3.41 17.82
N LYS A 59 20.86 2.35 18.54
CA LYS A 59 21.24 0.97 18.21
C LYS A 59 20.20 0.22 17.38
N ILE A 60 18.98 0.73 17.27
CA ILE A 60 17.88 0.01 16.59
C ILE A 60 18.26 -0.37 15.17
N GLY A 61 18.83 0.57 14.40
CA GLY A 61 19.21 0.35 13.00
C GLY A 61 20.26 -0.76 12.83
N GLU A 62 21.18 -0.89 13.78
CA GLU A 62 22.31 -1.81 13.72
C GLU A 62 21.95 -3.20 14.27
N SER A 63 21.25 -3.24 15.40
CA SER A 63 20.96 -4.45 16.16
C SER A 63 19.68 -5.17 15.74
N THR A 64 18.87 -4.55 14.87
CA THR A 64 17.61 -5.15 14.41
C THR A 64 17.48 -5.13 12.89
N VAL A 65 16.85 -6.16 12.36
CA VAL A 65 16.50 -6.29 10.94
C VAL A 65 15.03 -6.67 10.83
N VAL A 66 14.33 -6.24 9.79
CA VAL A 66 12.95 -6.69 9.54
C VAL A 66 12.99 -8.04 8.84
N PHE A 67 12.08 -8.95 9.22
CA PHE A 67 11.96 -10.25 8.59
C PHE A 67 11.88 -10.14 7.06
N ALA A 68 12.71 -10.90 6.37
CA ALA A 68 12.90 -10.77 4.91
C ALA A 68 11.61 -11.01 4.11
N GLU A 69 10.72 -11.90 4.57
CA GLU A 69 9.44 -12.18 3.92
C GLU A 69 8.28 -11.34 4.49
N ASN A 70 8.58 -10.25 5.22
CA ASN A 70 7.54 -9.31 5.62
C ASN A 70 6.98 -8.61 4.37
N ALA A 71 5.67 -8.71 4.16
CA ALA A 71 5.01 -8.15 2.99
C ALA A 71 4.99 -6.61 2.93
N ARG A 72 5.37 -5.91 4.01
CA ARG A 72 5.37 -4.46 4.08
C ARG A 72 6.68 -3.89 3.55
N GLU A 73 6.55 -2.97 2.60
CA GLU A 73 7.67 -2.27 1.98
C GLU A 73 8.25 -1.23 2.95
N GLN A 74 9.47 -1.49 3.43
CA GLN A 74 10.08 -0.69 4.49
C GLN A 74 10.43 0.73 4.03
N SER A 75 10.69 0.91 2.73
CA SER A 75 11.04 2.20 2.12
C SER A 75 9.85 3.19 2.05
N PHE A 76 8.62 2.72 2.27
CA PHE A 76 7.43 3.58 2.39
C PHE A 76 7.16 4.10 3.80
N LEU A 77 7.92 3.63 4.80
CA LEU A 77 7.69 3.97 6.20
C LEU A 77 8.35 5.32 6.56
N ASN A 78 7.62 6.39 6.32
CA ASN A 78 8.01 7.77 6.66
C ASN A 78 7.05 8.39 7.70
N GLU A 79 7.29 9.67 8.04
CA GLU A 79 6.52 10.39 9.06
C GLU A 79 5.02 10.49 8.77
N HIS A 80 4.62 10.58 7.49
CA HIS A 80 3.22 10.64 7.09
C HIS A 80 2.57 9.25 7.12
N ALA A 81 3.22 8.24 6.54
CA ALA A 81 2.72 6.86 6.50
C ALA A 81 2.59 6.21 7.89
N LEU A 82 3.37 6.71 8.86
CA LEU A 82 3.39 6.28 10.25
C LEU A 82 2.67 7.23 11.20
N SER A 83 2.01 8.28 10.71
CA SER A 83 1.38 9.32 11.54
C SER A 83 0.42 8.78 12.61
N ASP A 84 -0.25 7.66 12.33
CA ASP A 84 -1.16 6.99 13.27
C ASP A 84 -0.48 6.43 14.53
N VAL A 85 0.80 6.05 14.43
CA VAL A 85 1.58 5.51 15.55
C VAL A 85 2.64 6.51 16.03
N LEU A 86 3.24 7.25 15.12
CA LEU A 86 4.39 8.12 15.39
C LEU A 86 4.05 9.26 16.36
N VAL A 87 2.87 9.87 16.25
CA VAL A 87 2.46 10.98 17.12
C VAL A 87 2.43 10.55 18.58
N THR A 88 1.73 9.45 18.88
CA THR A 88 1.62 8.93 20.25
C THR A 88 2.95 8.39 20.76
N LEU A 89 3.76 7.81 19.89
CA LEU A 89 5.08 7.28 20.23
C LEU A 89 6.08 8.39 20.57
N LYS A 90 6.06 9.53 19.86
CA LYS A 90 6.89 10.71 20.19
C LYS A 90 6.58 11.23 21.60
N GLU A 91 5.31 11.28 21.98
CA GLU A 91 4.87 11.81 23.28
C GLU A 91 5.08 10.83 24.43
N ARG A 92 4.70 9.57 24.26
CA ARG A 92 4.56 8.60 25.36
C ARG A 92 5.51 7.41 25.26
N GLY A 93 6.36 7.38 24.23
CA GLY A 93 7.14 6.20 23.88
C GLY A 93 6.27 5.06 23.37
N GLN A 94 6.93 3.95 23.03
CA GLN A 94 6.24 2.73 22.62
C GLN A 94 5.38 2.20 23.77
N GLN A 95 4.12 1.87 23.49
CA GLN A 95 3.20 1.34 24.50
C GLN A 95 3.27 -0.19 24.60
N TYR A 96 3.42 -0.87 23.46
CA TYR A 96 3.40 -2.32 23.36
C TYR A 96 4.68 -2.83 22.68
N PRO A 97 5.42 -3.75 23.30
CA PRO A 97 6.60 -4.36 22.70
C PRO A 97 6.30 -5.04 21.35
N ALA A 98 7.25 -4.96 20.43
CA ALA A 98 7.25 -5.73 19.19
C ALA A 98 7.50 -7.22 19.46
N VAL A 99 7.45 -8.07 18.43
CA VAL A 99 7.82 -9.48 18.54
C VAL A 99 8.90 -9.79 17.52
N GLY A 100 9.94 -10.48 17.95
CA GLY A 100 11.08 -10.85 17.13
C GLY A 100 11.67 -12.19 17.50
N ARG A 101 12.64 -12.63 16.69
CA ARG A 101 13.49 -13.78 17.00
C ARG A 101 14.96 -13.40 17.00
N ARG A 102 15.76 -14.12 17.79
CA ARG A 102 17.22 -14.01 17.71
C ARG A 102 17.72 -14.73 16.46
N ARG A 103 18.57 -14.07 15.67
CA ARG A 103 19.29 -14.67 14.54
C ARG A 103 20.63 -15.23 14.98
N GLU A 104 21.21 -16.10 14.16
CA GLU A 104 22.56 -16.66 14.36
C GLU A 104 23.65 -15.57 14.38
N ASP A 105 23.45 -14.46 13.66
CA ASP A 105 24.36 -13.31 13.63
C ASP A 105 24.24 -12.39 14.87
N GLY A 106 23.41 -12.78 15.86
CA GLY A 106 23.16 -12.04 17.08
C GLY A 106 22.15 -10.88 16.96
N LYS A 107 21.75 -10.50 15.74
CA LYS A 107 20.73 -9.46 15.52
C LYS A 107 19.34 -9.97 15.87
N ILE A 108 18.45 -9.04 16.14
CA ILE A 108 17.03 -9.32 16.38
C ILE A 108 16.27 -9.13 15.07
N GLU A 109 15.66 -10.20 14.58
CA GLU A 109 14.76 -10.14 13.44
C GLU A 109 13.34 -9.79 13.91
N VAL A 110 12.80 -8.69 13.42
CA VAL A 110 11.47 -8.18 13.77
C VAL A 110 10.42 -8.89 12.93
N LEU A 111 9.59 -9.69 13.58
CA LEU A 111 8.51 -10.48 12.98
C LEU A 111 7.19 -9.70 12.98
N ASP A 112 6.86 -9.08 14.11
CA ASP A 112 5.77 -8.11 14.26
C ASP A 112 6.35 -6.78 14.78
N GLY A 113 5.91 -5.68 14.18
CA GLY A 113 6.24 -4.35 14.64
C GLY A 113 7.20 -3.61 13.73
N SER A 114 7.30 -3.96 12.44
CA SER A 114 8.10 -3.20 11.46
C SER A 114 7.76 -1.70 11.43
N ARG A 115 6.45 -1.36 11.44
CA ARG A 115 5.97 0.02 11.60
C ARG A 115 6.44 0.66 12.90
N ARG A 116 6.36 -0.07 14.03
CA ARG A 116 6.76 0.41 15.36
C ARG A 116 8.28 0.63 15.45
N ARG A 117 9.07 -0.30 14.91
CA ARG A 117 10.53 -0.20 14.78
C ARG A 117 10.91 1.10 14.06
N MET A 118 10.32 1.33 12.88
CA MET A 118 10.60 2.56 12.13
C MET A 118 10.13 3.81 12.87
N SER A 119 8.95 3.77 13.51
CA SER A 119 8.50 4.89 14.35
C SER A 119 9.46 5.20 15.50
N CYS A 120 10.03 4.19 16.17
CA CYS A 120 11.04 4.40 17.22
C CYS A 120 12.31 5.06 16.68
N ILE A 121 12.77 4.64 15.49
CA ILE A 121 13.92 5.27 14.80
C ILE A 121 13.62 6.75 14.50
N LEU A 122 12.47 7.04 13.90
CA LEU A 122 12.09 8.42 13.54
C LEU A 122 11.81 9.32 14.75
N ALA A 123 11.37 8.75 15.86
CA ALA A 123 11.07 9.48 17.09
C ALA A 123 12.27 9.60 18.04
N ASP A 124 13.41 8.97 17.70
CA ASP A 124 14.57 8.84 18.58
C ASP A 124 14.18 8.30 19.97
N LYS A 125 13.47 7.16 19.97
CA LYS A 125 12.98 6.49 21.19
C LYS A 125 13.46 5.05 21.27
N GLU A 126 13.58 4.57 22.51
CA GLU A 126 13.84 3.15 22.80
C GLU A 126 12.81 2.25 22.10
N PHE A 127 13.29 1.11 21.62
CA PHE A 127 12.47 0.05 21.03
C PHE A 127 12.42 -1.17 21.95
N MET A 128 11.21 -1.47 22.43
CA MET A 128 10.87 -2.65 23.20
C MET A 128 10.44 -3.79 22.26
N ILE A 129 11.02 -4.96 22.45
CA ILE A 129 10.72 -6.15 21.64
C ILE A 129 10.83 -7.41 22.48
N TYR A 130 9.83 -8.29 22.36
CA TYR A 130 9.87 -9.65 22.87
C TYR A 130 10.65 -10.53 21.90
N VAL A 131 11.75 -11.13 22.36
CA VAL A 131 12.67 -11.92 21.53
C VAL A 131 12.58 -13.38 21.95
N GLY A 132 12.16 -14.23 21.02
CA GLY A 132 12.19 -15.67 21.18
C GLY A 132 13.42 -16.30 20.53
N GLU A 133 13.79 -17.47 21.01
CA GLU A 133 14.84 -18.31 20.43
C GLU A 133 14.24 -19.48 19.65
N ASN A 134 15.01 -20.05 18.72
CA ASN A 134 14.64 -21.26 17.96
C ASN A 134 13.31 -21.18 17.19
N ILE A 135 12.91 -19.97 16.77
CA ILE A 135 11.70 -19.77 15.95
C ILE A 135 12.02 -20.12 14.48
N SER A 136 11.34 -21.14 13.94
CA SER A 136 11.46 -21.55 12.54
C SER A 136 11.03 -20.43 11.58
N THR A 137 11.48 -20.48 10.33
CA THR A 137 11.10 -19.49 9.31
C THR A 137 9.60 -19.55 8.99
N GLU A 138 8.99 -20.74 9.02
CA GLU A 138 7.54 -20.90 8.84
C GLU A 138 6.75 -20.20 9.97
N HIS A 139 7.19 -20.38 11.22
CA HIS A 139 6.61 -19.69 12.37
C HIS A 139 6.82 -18.18 12.32
N ALA A 140 7.99 -17.73 11.88
CA ALA A 140 8.30 -16.32 11.65
C ALA A 140 7.37 -15.70 10.60
N LYS A 141 7.14 -16.43 9.49
CA LYS A 141 6.22 -16.03 8.43
C LYS A 141 4.80 -15.91 8.94
N PHE A 142 4.32 -16.91 9.67
CA PHE A 142 2.99 -16.89 10.28
C PHE A 142 2.79 -15.66 11.18
N LEU A 143 3.74 -15.39 12.09
CA LEU A 143 3.67 -14.22 12.99
C LEU A 143 3.65 -12.90 12.22
N SER A 144 4.49 -12.79 11.18
CA SER A 144 4.54 -11.62 10.30
C SER A 144 3.23 -11.39 9.54
N ASP A 145 2.62 -12.45 9.00
CA ASP A 145 1.37 -12.37 8.24
C ASP A 145 0.19 -11.97 9.13
N VAL A 146 0.11 -12.54 10.33
CA VAL A 146 -0.91 -12.18 11.33
C VAL A 146 -0.78 -10.70 11.71
N ALA A 147 0.44 -10.20 11.91
CA ALA A 147 0.69 -8.79 12.22
C ALA A 147 0.27 -7.86 11.07
N ASN A 148 0.53 -8.26 9.81
CA ASN A 148 0.15 -7.48 8.63
C ASN A 148 -1.36 -7.36 8.43
N ALA A 149 -2.16 -8.30 8.93
CA ALA A 149 -3.61 -8.23 8.88
C ALA A 149 -4.21 -7.07 9.71
N HIS A 150 -3.51 -6.59 10.75
CA HIS A 150 -4.03 -5.53 11.64
C HIS A 150 -4.01 -4.14 11.00
N LYS A 151 -2.97 -3.82 10.21
CA LYS A 151 -2.89 -2.58 9.41
C LYS A 151 -2.78 -2.95 7.94
N PRO A 152 -3.82 -2.69 7.12
CA PRO A 152 -3.84 -3.13 5.74
C PRO A 152 -2.61 -2.67 4.96
N LEU A 153 -2.10 -3.58 4.14
CA LEU A 153 -1.10 -3.30 3.12
C LEU A 153 -1.66 -2.35 2.04
N SER A 154 -0.78 -1.54 1.47
CA SER A 154 -1.02 -0.70 0.30
C SER A 154 -1.35 -1.54 -0.94
N LEU A 155 -1.86 -0.89 -2.01
CA LEU A 155 -2.09 -1.58 -3.28
C LEU A 155 -0.80 -2.15 -3.89
N TYR A 156 0.33 -1.48 -3.70
CA TYR A 156 1.64 -1.95 -4.16
C TYR A 156 2.03 -3.25 -3.47
N GLU A 157 2.00 -3.28 -2.15
CA GLU A 157 2.38 -4.45 -1.35
C GLU A 157 1.45 -5.65 -1.62
N LYS A 158 0.14 -5.40 -1.74
CA LYS A 158 -0.82 -6.44 -2.19
C LYS A 158 -0.52 -6.91 -3.61
N GLY A 159 -0.13 -6.01 -4.49
CA GLY A 159 0.26 -6.32 -5.86
C GLY A 159 1.49 -7.21 -5.91
N ARG A 160 2.48 -6.96 -5.04
CA ARG A 160 3.68 -7.79 -4.89
C ARG A 160 3.34 -9.20 -4.39
N GLU A 161 2.47 -9.32 -3.39
CA GLU A 161 1.97 -10.63 -2.94
C GLU A 161 1.24 -11.38 -4.07
N MET A 162 0.36 -10.69 -4.80
CA MET A 162 -0.38 -11.28 -5.92
C MET A 162 0.55 -11.70 -7.06
N LEU A 163 1.57 -10.89 -7.37
CA LEU A 163 2.58 -11.22 -8.39
C LEU A 163 3.36 -12.47 -7.98
N ALA A 164 3.79 -12.57 -6.72
CA ALA A 164 4.47 -13.75 -6.22
C ALA A 164 3.63 -15.03 -6.35
N LYS A 165 2.30 -14.94 -6.20
CA LYS A 165 1.38 -16.09 -6.41
C LYS A 165 1.22 -16.48 -7.87
N LEU A 166 1.33 -15.53 -8.80
CA LEU A 166 1.38 -15.84 -10.23
C LEU A 166 2.72 -16.50 -10.59
N GLU A 167 3.83 -15.97 -10.08
CA GLU A 167 5.18 -16.47 -10.34
C GLU A 167 5.43 -17.85 -9.73
N SER A 168 4.86 -18.14 -8.56
CA SER A 168 4.93 -19.46 -7.93
C SER A 168 4.02 -20.51 -8.58
N GLY A 169 3.12 -20.10 -9.49
CA GLY A 169 2.11 -20.97 -10.09
C GLY A 169 0.95 -21.34 -9.15
N GLU A 170 0.87 -20.75 -7.95
CA GLU A 170 -0.26 -20.93 -7.04
C GLU A 170 -1.56 -20.32 -7.58
N ALA A 171 -1.45 -19.30 -8.45
CA ALA A 171 -2.56 -18.71 -9.18
C ALA A 171 -2.26 -18.69 -10.68
N GLU A 172 -3.21 -19.13 -11.51
CA GLU A 172 -3.04 -19.20 -12.96
C GLU A 172 -3.30 -17.85 -13.65
N ASP A 173 -4.23 -17.05 -13.13
CA ASP A 173 -4.65 -15.78 -13.73
C ASP A 173 -5.20 -14.79 -12.69
N GLN A 174 -5.59 -13.59 -13.14
CA GLN A 174 -6.17 -12.55 -12.26
C GLN A 174 -7.50 -12.97 -11.63
N LYS A 175 -8.24 -13.91 -12.25
CA LYS A 175 -9.52 -14.41 -11.73
C LYS A 175 -9.28 -15.41 -10.59
N ALA A 176 -8.27 -16.25 -10.71
CA ALA A 176 -7.78 -17.12 -9.65
C ALA A 176 -7.28 -16.29 -8.46
N LEU A 177 -6.52 -15.22 -8.70
CA LEU A 177 -6.12 -14.26 -7.67
C LEU A 177 -7.33 -13.62 -6.98
N ALA A 178 -8.31 -13.14 -7.73
CA ALA A 178 -9.52 -12.52 -7.17
C ALA A 178 -10.26 -13.48 -6.23
N LYS A 179 -10.36 -14.77 -6.61
CA LYS A 179 -10.93 -15.82 -5.77
C LYS A 179 -10.08 -16.14 -4.54
N MET A 180 -8.76 -16.27 -4.72
CA MET A 180 -7.80 -16.59 -3.65
C MET A 180 -7.76 -15.50 -2.57
N PHE A 181 -7.64 -14.24 -2.98
CA PHE A 181 -7.58 -13.08 -2.10
C PHE A 181 -8.97 -12.53 -1.71
N GLN A 182 -10.06 -13.18 -2.15
CA GLN A 182 -11.45 -12.80 -1.86
C GLN A 182 -11.74 -11.32 -2.17
N CYS A 183 -11.30 -10.85 -3.33
CA CYS A 183 -11.45 -9.46 -3.76
C CYS A 183 -11.96 -9.37 -5.20
N SER A 184 -12.22 -8.15 -5.70
CA SER A 184 -12.67 -7.97 -7.08
C SER A 184 -11.50 -8.06 -8.06
N GLU A 185 -11.75 -8.54 -9.28
CA GLU A 185 -10.76 -8.53 -10.37
C GLU A 185 -10.25 -7.11 -10.66
N ALA A 186 -11.11 -6.10 -10.49
CA ALA A 186 -10.71 -4.70 -10.60
C ALA A 186 -9.67 -4.30 -9.55
N LEU A 187 -9.78 -4.82 -8.32
CA LEU A 187 -8.77 -4.61 -7.27
C LEU A 187 -7.47 -5.34 -7.62
N VAL A 188 -7.54 -6.60 -8.07
CA VAL A 188 -6.38 -7.37 -8.53
C VAL A 188 -5.63 -6.62 -9.63
N SER A 189 -6.34 -6.18 -10.67
CA SER A 189 -5.75 -5.40 -11.77
C SER A 189 -5.11 -4.10 -11.27
N GLY A 190 -5.73 -3.42 -10.32
CA GLY A 190 -5.19 -2.21 -9.71
C GLY A 190 -3.93 -2.48 -8.87
N ALA A 191 -3.90 -3.57 -8.11
CA ALA A 191 -2.77 -3.96 -7.28
C ALA A 191 -1.57 -4.40 -8.14
N LEU A 192 -1.79 -5.24 -9.16
CA LEU A 192 -0.73 -5.64 -10.10
C LEU A 192 -0.12 -4.43 -10.82
N LYS A 193 -0.95 -3.46 -11.23
CA LYS A 193 -0.46 -2.19 -11.79
C LYS A 193 0.31 -1.35 -10.79
N ALA A 194 -0.05 -1.39 -9.51
CA ALA A 194 0.73 -0.72 -8.48
C ALA A 194 2.12 -1.37 -8.37
N ALA A 195 2.19 -2.71 -8.30
CA ALA A 195 3.44 -3.45 -8.17
C ALA A 195 4.37 -3.35 -9.40
N ASP A 196 3.83 -3.05 -10.57
CA ASP A 196 4.58 -2.78 -11.80
C ASP A 196 5.22 -1.38 -11.84
N LEU A 197 4.74 -0.44 -11.01
CA LEU A 197 5.32 0.91 -10.95
C LEU A 197 6.66 0.90 -10.22
N PRO A 198 7.67 1.68 -10.67
CA PRO A 198 8.92 1.85 -9.95
C PRO A 198 8.72 2.40 -8.55
N LEU A 199 9.53 1.92 -7.62
CA LEU A 199 9.44 2.27 -6.20
C LEU A 199 9.63 3.78 -6.00
N GLU A 200 10.58 4.38 -6.72
CA GLU A 200 10.93 5.80 -6.65
C GLU A 200 9.75 6.70 -7.06
N LEU A 201 8.94 6.24 -8.02
CA LEU A 201 7.73 6.95 -8.42
C LEU A 201 6.67 6.94 -7.31
N LEU A 202 6.55 5.82 -6.58
CA LEU A 202 5.61 5.70 -5.47
C LEU A 202 6.11 6.44 -4.22
N GLN A 203 7.41 6.42 -3.96
CA GLN A 203 8.05 7.18 -2.86
C GLN A 203 8.00 8.70 -3.06
N ALA A 204 7.71 9.17 -4.28
CA ALA A 204 7.38 10.57 -4.53
C ALA A 204 6.17 11.06 -3.72
N TYR A 205 5.30 10.15 -3.28
CA TYR A 205 4.11 10.43 -2.47
C TYR A 205 4.38 10.32 -0.96
N PRO A 206 3.68 11.11 -0.13
CA PRO A 206 3.88 11.07 1.32
C PRO A 206 3.37 9.76 1.94
N ASN A 207 2.31 9.17 1.39
CA ASN A 207 1.72 7.93 1.90
C ASN A 207 1.13 7.09 0.76
N VAL A 208 1.83 6.02 0.38
CA VAL A 208 1.42 5.12 -0.71
C VAL A 208 0.10 4.42 -0.42
N ALA A 209 -0.25 4.21 0.85
CA ALA A 209 -1.53 3.57 1.22
C ALA A 209 -2.76 4.44 0.89
N GLU A 210 -2.58 5.76 0.70
CA GLU A 210 -3.67 6.67 0.28
C GLU A 210 -3.84 6.73 -1.25
N LEU A 211 -2.94 6.12 -2.02
CA LEU A 211 -3.07 6.07 -3.47
C LEU A 211 -4.19 5.10 -3.86
N GLY A 212 -5.36 5.67 -4.16
CA GLY A 212 -6.49 4.93 -4.66
C GLY A 212 -6.23 4.31 -6.04
N ARG A 213 -6.97 3.25 -6.35
CA ARG A 213 -6.92 2.55 -7.64
C ARG A 213 -7.01 3.48 -8.86
N PRO A 214 -7.87 4.52 -8.91
CA PRO A 214 -7.92 5.44 -10.05
C PRO A 214 -6.59 6.14 -10.31
N THR A 215 -5.91 6.60 -9.26
CA THR A 215 -4.61 7.26 -9.33
C THR A 215 -3.54 6.29 -9.83
N ILE A 216 -3.46 5.10 -9.23
CA ILE A 216 -2.53 4.05 -9.65
C ILE A 216 -2.71 3.68 -11.12
N VAL A 217 -3.95 3.43 -11.57
CA VAL A 217 -4.23 3.06 -12.95
C VAL A 217 -3.84 4.17 -13.93
N LYS A 218 -4.07 5.43 -13.55
CA LYS A 218 -3.70 6.59 -14.36
C LYS A 218 -2.18 6.74 -14.45
N LEU A 219 -1.48 6.71 -13.32
CA LEU A 219 -0.02 6.78 -13.23
C LEU A 219 0.64 5.65 -14.03
N HIS A 220 0.19 4.41 -13.82
CA HIS A 220 0.68 3.23 -14.55
C HIS A 220 0.57 3.41 -16.07
N LYS A 221 -0.60 3.85 -16.54
CA LYS A 221 -0.81 4.12 -17.98
C LYS A 221 0.09 5.23 -18.50
N GLN A 222 0.23 6.33 -17.77
CA GLN A 222 1.00 7.49 -18.19
C GLN A 222 2.51 7.21 -18.18
N PHE A 223 3.00 6.54 -17.13
CA PHE A 223 4.39 6.15 -16.97
C PHE A 223 4.84 5.16 -18.05
N ASN A 224 4.05 4.11 -18.30
CA ASN A 224 4.37 3.11 -19.31
C ASN A 224 4.15 3.58 -20.76
N ALA A 225 3.52 4.73 -20.97
CA ALA A 225 3.44 5.38 -22.28
C ALA A 225 4.67 6.23 -22.60
N LEU A 226 5.57 6.46 -21.63
CA LEU A 226 6.83 7.16 -21.86
C LEU A 226 7.89 6.20 -22.40
N GLU A 227 8.73 6.71 -23.31
CA GLU A 227 9.96 6.04 -23.71
C GLU A 227 10.93 5.89 -22.53
N SER A 228 11.80 4.87 -22.57
CA SER A 228 12.69 4.53 -21.46
C SER A 228 13.56 5.72 -21.00
N ASP A 229 14.06 6.55 -21.91
CA ASP A 229 14.86 7.74 -21.54
C ASP A 229 14.04 8.77 -20.74
N LYS A 230 12.75 8.90 -21.05
CA LYS A 230 11.82 9.80 -20.38
C LYS A 230 11.37 9.23 -19.05
N GLN A 231 11.18 7.92 -18.95
CA GLN A 231 10.93 7.24 -17.67
C GLN A 231 12.06 7.53 -16.69
N SER A 232 13.32 7.32 -17.08
CA SER A 232 14.47 7.64 -16.21
C SER A 232 14.54 9.10 -15.81
N LYS A 233 14.27 10.04 -16.74
CA LYS A 233 14.20 11.48 -16.43
C LYS A 233 13.10 11.80 -15.42
N LEU A 234 11.93 11.16 -15.52
CA LEU A 234 10.84 11.34 -14.57
C LEU A 234 11.22 10.80 -13.19
N LEU A 235 11.82 9.60 -13.11
CA LEU A 235 12.26 9.02 -11.83
C LEU A 235 13.32 9.90 -11.15
N ASN A 236 14.28 10.45 -11.91
CA ASN A 236 15.26 11.41 -11.37
C ASN A 236 14.59 12.70 -10.86
N LYS A 237 13.47 13.13 -11.44
CA LYS A 237 12.68 14.25 -10.89
C LYS A 237 11.93 13.84 -9.61
N CYS A 238 11.51 12.59 -9.49
CA CYS A 238 10.82 12.05 -8.31
C CYS A 238 11.72 11.96 -7.07
N SER A 239 12.97 11.54 -7.23
CA SER A 239 14.00 11.46 -6.17
C SER A 239 15.21 12.32 -6.52
N SER A 240 15.33 13.48 -5.86
CA SER A 240 16.46 14.41 -6.02
C SER A 240 17.28 14.52 -4.73
N ASP A 241 18.40 15.24 -4.76
CA ASP A 241 19.23 15.50 -3.56
C ASP A 241 18.44 16.24 -2.45
N GLU A 242 17.41 17.01 -2.83
CA GLU A 242 16.48 17.67 -1.91
C GLU A 242 15.38 16.73 -1.36
N GLY A 243 15.46 15.43 -1.68
CA GLY A 243 14.49 14.41 -1.29
C GLY A 243 13.42 14.15 -2.35
N PHE A 244 12.33 13.52 -1.90
CA PHE A 244 11.17 13.16 -2.71
C PHE A 244 10.27 14.36 -3.00
N VAL A 245 9.38 14.24 -3.99
CA VAL A 245 8.44 15.32 -4.38
C VAL A 245 7.65 15.86 -3.19
N TRP A 246 7.06 14.98 -2.38
CA TRP A 246 6.26 15.37 -1.22
C TRP A 246 7.03 16.18 -0.17
N GLN A 247 8.36 16.03 -0.06
CA GLN A 247 9.20 16.76 0.89
C GLN A 247 9.46 18.21 0.43
N ARG A 248 9.31 18.47 -0.86
CA ARG A 248 9.53 19.78 -1.49
C ARG A 248 8.24 20.60 -1.62
N THR A 249 7.09 19.96 -1.36
CA THR A 249 5.76 20.55 -1.40
C THR A 249 5.50 21.43 -0.17
N GLN A 250 4.85 22.58 -0.37
CA GLN A 250 4.48 23.51 0.70
C GLN A 250 3.12 23.19 1.34
N SER A 251 2.30 22.34 0.70
CA SER A 251 1.00 21.94 1.20
C SER A 251 1.07 21.20 2.54
N GLN A 252 0.06 21.43 3.37
CA GLN A 252 -0.09 20.76 4.66
C GLN A 252 -1.24 19.73 4.62
N GLY A 253 -0.96 18.55 5.16
CA GLY A 253 -1.89 17.42 5.24
C GLY A 253 -1.74 16.44 4.08
N VAL A 254 -1.75 15.15 4.40
CA VAL A 254 -1.41 14.06 3.48
C VAL A 254 -2.26 14.09 2.20
N ALA A 255 -3.58 14.30 2.32
CA ALA A 255 -4.46 14.38 1.15
C ALA A 255 -4.14 15.55 0.20
N ARG A 256 -3.76 16.72 0.73
CA ARG A 256 -3.39 17.87 -0.12
C ARG A 256 -2.03 17.66 -0.78
N ILE A 257 -1.06 17.17 -0.02
CA ILE A 257 0.27 16.84 -0.54
C ILE A 257 0.15 15.77 -1.64
N THR A 258 -0.61 14.69 -1.42
CA THR A 258 -0.85 13.65 -2.43
C THR A 258 -1.46 14.21 -3.71
N LYS A 259 -2.40 15.16 -3.61
CA LYS A 259 -2.99 15.83 -4.76
C LYS A 259 -1.94 16.65 -5.52
N GLU A 260 -1.18 17.49 -4.83
CA GLU A 260 -0.15 18.35 -5.42
C GLU A 260 0.96 17.53 -6.09
N VAL A 261 1.42 16.45 -5.43
CA VAL A 261 2.39 15.51 -6.00
C VAL A 261 1.84 14.88 -7.28
N THR A 262 0.56 14.47 -7.29
CA THR A 262 -0.08 13.93 -8.49
C THR A 262 -0.09 14.94 -9.63
N GLU A 263 -0.50 16.18 -9.36
CA GLU A 263 -0.53 17.27 -10.36
C GLU A 263 0.87 17.59 -10.89
N THR A 264 1.88 17.56 -10.02
CA THR A 264 3.28 17.80 -10.36
C THR A 264 3.85 16.71 -11.27
N ILE A 265 3.64 15.43 -10.92
CA ILE A 265 4.07 14.29 -11.74
C ILE A 265 3.36 14.33 -13.10
N GLU A 266 2.06 14.62 -13.13
CA GLU A 266 1.31 14.73 -14.38
C GLU A 266 1.83 15.87 -15.28
N ALA A 267 2.20 17.02 -14.70
CA ALA A 267 2.81 18.12 -15.43
C ALA A 267 4.16 17.71 -16.03
N TRP A 268 5.03 17.03 -15.26
CA TRP A 268 6.30 16.53 -15.78
C TRP A 268 6.15 15.49 -16.88
N ILE A 269 5.14 14.61 -16.78
CA ILE A 269 4.82 13.65 -17.84
C ILE A 269 4.41 14.38 -19.12
N GLU A 270 3.57 15.42 -19.01
CA GLU A 270 3.14 16.23 -20.16
C GLU A 270 4.31 17.04 -20.77
N GLU A 271 5.25 17.53 -19.97
CA GLU A 271 6.48 18.16 -20.45
C GLU A 271 7.36 17.17 -21.23
N LEU A 272 7.55 15.96 -20.70
CA LEU A 272 8.40 14.92 -21.28
C LEU A 272 7.78 14.31 -22.54
N SER A 273 6.46 14.17 -22.56
CA SER A 273 5.71 13.65 -23.68
C SER A 273 4.45 14.46 -23.89
N PRO A 274 4.57 15.64 -24.54
CA PRO A 274 3.43 16.48 -24.85
C PRO A 274 2.43 15.65 -25.62
N THR A 275 1.25 15.45 -25.03
CA THR A 275 0.19 14.86 -25.80
C THR A 275 -0.11 15.89 -26.88
N LYS A 276 0.06 15.51 -28.15
CA LYS A 276 -0.56 16.26 -29.23
C LYS A 276 -2.04 16.25 -28.89
N LYS A 277 -2.52 17.30 -28.22
CA LYS A 277 -3.93 17.62 -28.18
C LYS A 277 -4.29 17.79 -29.64
N SER A 278 -4.72 16.71 -30.29
CA SER A 278 -5.51 16.82 -31.49
C SER A 278 -6.71 17.59 -30.97
N ALA A 279 -6.69 18.92 -31.14
CA ALA A 279 -7.86 19.73 -30.99
C ALA A 279 -8.83 19.09 -31.97
N VAL A 280 -9.74 18.25 -31.46
CA VAL A 280 -10.83 17.76 -32.28
C VAL A 280 -11.62 19.02 -32.52
N ALA A 281 -11.38 19.65 -33.69
CA ALA A 281 -11.88 20.97 -34.00
C ALA A 281 -13.40 20.90 -33.88
N LYS A 282 -13.91 21.44 -32.77
CA LYS A 282 -15.34 21.55 -32.55
C LYS A 282 -15.85 22.54 -33.58
N THR A 283 -16.50 22.03 -34.60
CA THR A 283 -17.02 22.85 -35.69
C THR A 283 -18.45 23.20 -35.35
N GLU A 284 -18.75 24.49 -35.33
CA GLU A 284 -20.10 25.00 -35.10
C GLU A 284 -20.87 24.94 -36.43
N LEU A 285 -21.93 24.14 -36.48
CA LEU A 285 -22.81 24.03 -37.66
C LEU A 285 -23.86 25.13 -37.64
N VAL A 286 -24.44 25.38 -36.47
CA VAL A 286 -25.43 26.42 -36.24
C VAL A 286 -25.11 27.07 -34.91
N LYS A 287 -24.82 28.38 -34.94
CA LYS A 287 -24.38 29.13 -33.78
C LYS A 287 -25.28 28.89 -32.56
N GLY A 288 -24.72 28.35 -31.48
CA GLY A 288 -25.42 28.06 -30.23
C GLY A 288 -26.46 26.92 -30.28
N ARG A 289 -26.68 26.27 -31.43
CA ARG A 289 -27.69 25.20 -31.61
C ARG A 289 -27.12 23.87 -32.05
N ALA A 290 -26.10 23.83 -32.88
CA ALA A 290 -25.55 22.60 -33.42
C ALA A 290 -24.03 22.70 -33.55
N SER A 291 -23.33 21.68 -33.07
CA SER A 291 -21.88 21.55 -33.25
C SER A 291 -21.52 20.08 -33.41
N TYR A 292 -20.41 19.80 -34.10
CA TYR A 292 -19.89 18.44 -34.21
C TYR A 292 -18.41 18.38 -33.92
N THR A 293 -17.97 17.19 -33.54
CA THR A 293 -16.57 16.81 -33.38
C THR A 293 -16.34 15.52 -34.15
N ARG A 294 -15.30 15.46 -34.99
CA ARG A 294 -14.96 14.28 -35.78
C ARG A 294 -13.55 13.80 -35.45
N LYS A 295 -13.42 12.52 -35.08
CA LYS A 295 -12.14 11.86 -34.79
C LYS A 295 -12.05 10.56 -35.59
N GLY A 296 -11.35 10.58 -36.72
CA GLY A 296 -11.31 9.45 -37.66
C GLY A 296 -12.69 9.20 -38.30
N SER A 297 -13.17 7.96 -38.21
CA SER A 297 -14.52 7.55 -38.64
C SER A 297 -15.62 7.89 -37.63
N ASN A 298 -15.26 8.30 -36.40
CA ASN A 298 -16.24 8.62 -35.37
C ASN A 298 -16.70 10.08 -35.47
N LEU A 299 -18.02 10.27 -35.59
CA LEU A 299 -18.69 11.56 -35.57
C LEU A 299 -19.54 11.69 -34.31
N THR A 300 -19.36 12.78 -33.56
CA THR A 300 -20.25 13.15 -32.45
C THR A 300 -20.95 14.47 -32.80
N LEU A 301 -22.28 14.45 -32.81
CA LEU A 301 -23.11 15.62 -33.07
C LEU A 301 -23.79 16.06 -31.75
N ASN A 302 -23.67 17.35 -31.43
CA ASN A 302 -24.29 17.98 -30.26
C ASN A 302 -25.34 18.97 -30.74
N LEU A 303 -26.61 18.71 -30.44
CA LEU A 303 -27.76 19.54 -30.81
C LEU A 303 -28.44 20.09 -29.55
N LYS A 304 -28.92 21.33 -29.61
CA LYS A 304 -29.68 22.00 -28.54
C LYS A 304 -31.01 22.51 -29.10
N LYS A 305 -32.05 22.46 -28.26
CA LYS A 305 -33.42 22.88 -28.63
C LYS A 305 -33.93 22.08 -29.83
N VAL A 306 -33.98 20.76 -29.67
CA VAL A 306 -34.56 19.80 -30.62
C VAL A 306 -35.89 19.36 -30.02
N ASP A 307 -36.97 19.43 -30.80
CA ASP A 307 -38.28 18.91 -30.42
C ASP A 307 -38.42 17.42 -30.79
N ASP A 308 -39.48 16.77 -30.29
CA ASP A 308 -39.66 15.33 -30.43
C ASP A 308 -39.83 14.89 -31.88
N ALA A 309 -40.47 15.72 -32.72
CA ALA A 309 -40.65 15.44 -34.14
C ALA A 309 -39.31 15.44 -34.87
N LEU A 310 -38.49 16.49 -34.69
CA LEU A 310 -37.17 16.60 -35.31
C LEU A 310 -36.20 15.54 -34.76
N MET A 311 -36.29 15.20 -33.47
CA MET A 311 -35.50 14.11 -32.90
C MET A 311 -35.79 12.80 -33.63
N GLN A 312 -37.06 12.46 -33.83
CA GLN A 312 -37.45 11.20 -34.45
C GLN A 312 -37.00 11.14 -35.92
N GLU A 313 -37.16 12.23 -36.68
CA GLU A 313 -36.66 12.33 -38.06
C GLU A 313 -35.14 12.08 -38.15
N LEU A 314 -34.37 12.64 -37.21
CA LEU A 314 -32.91 12.44 -37.17
C LEU A 314 -32.53 10.99 -36.84
N LEU A 315 -33.21 10.37 -35.88
CA LEU A 315 -32.97 8.98 -35.52
C LEU A 315 -33.30 8.03 -36.67
N ASP A 316 -34.43 8.23 -37.33
CA ASP A 316 -34.85 7.42 -38.48
C ASP A 316 -33.88 7.56 -39.66
N LEU A 317 -33.39 8.77 -39.92
CA LEU A 317 -32.37 9.02 -40.94
C LEU A 317 -31.07 8.29 -40.63
N VAL A 318 -30.59 8.38 -39.39
CA VAL A 318 -29.35 7.73 -38.95
C VAL A 318 -29.49 6.21 -39.04
N ALA A 319 -30.60 5.64 -38.57
CA ALA A 319 -30.89 4.21 -38.65
C ALA A 319 -30.94 3.73 -40.11
N LYS A 320 -31.56 4.49 -41.01
CA LYS A 320 -31.64 4.13 -42.44
C LYS A 320 -30.29 4.19 -43.16
N LYS A 321 -29.35 5.02 -42.71
CA LYS A 321 -28.10 5.32 -43.42
C LYS A 321 -26.86 4.63 -42.84
N LEU A 322 -26.92 4.15 -41.59
CA LEU A 322 -25.84 3.42 -40.94
C LEU A 322 -26.08 1.90 -40.85
N HIS A 323 -27.18 1.41 -41.45
CA HIS A 323 -27.43 0.00 -41.73
C HIS A 323 -27.03 -0.37 -43.16
#